data_AF-A0A9P8DVB7-F1
#
_entry.id   AF-A0A9P8DVB7-F1
#
_cell.length_a   1.000
_cell.length_b   1.000
_cell.length_c   1.000
_cell.angle_alpha   90.00
_cell.angle_beta   90.00
_cell.angle_gamma   90.00
#
_symmetry.space_group_name_H-M   'P 1'
#
loop_
_entity.id
_entity.type
_entity.pdbx_description
1 polymer ?
#
loop_
_entity_poly.entity_id
_entity_poly.type
_entity_poly.pdbx_seq_one_letter_code
_entity_poly.pdbx_strand_id
1 'polypeptide(L)'
;MASLPMQGTNPLQVWWGTAEGAIETVQPPNPEPSLFVGPSTIPDTGSCLASISISYTSQQLWWITETGAIDGLIYDDYIWAPPGTGAGEAIPFNVAGTASTTNGGSMTGLVLEGNTGVILFWVDPNGAIAYSRWFATSGWQAVLDALPQGTASAATQLSALSVGSSVYLFCVSPSGAVVGASWTNASSDGNLGWMSQFTVPSSGTAAPGGGLASFSVSTKEIAVVWTTAQNNIEMSLIYGVLHMVDWTVKRSQEDERGSHQAPSNINPRLACIRGPWAWFL
;
A
#
# COMPACT_ATOMS: atom_id res chain seq x y z
N MET A 1 -5.72 -2.72 -8.11
CA MET A 1 -5.54 -2.90 -6.65
C MET A 1 -6.76 -3.63 -6.10
N ALA A 2 -6.59 -4.55 -5.15
CA ALA A 2 -7.71 -5.08 -4.39
C ALA A 2 -7.85 -4.28 -3.10
N SER A 3 -9.03 -3.75 -2.82
CA SER A 3 -9.38 -3.32 -1.47
C SER A 3 -9.97 -4.52 -0.76
N LEU A 4 -9.39 -4.92 0.36
CA LEU A 4 -10.09 -5.86 1.23
C LEU A 4 -11.06 -5.05 2.08
N PRO A 5 -12.38 -5.29 2.00
CA PRO A 5 -13.29 -4.72 2.98
C PRO A 5 -12.88 -5.21 4.36
N MET A 6 -13.19 -4.42 5.38
CA MET A 6 -13.12 -4.86 6.77
C MET A 6 -13.73 -6.27 6.90
N GLN A 7 -13.01 -7.15 7.59
CA GLN A 7 -13.41 -8.54 7.82
C GLN A 7 -14.89 -8.62 8.24
N GLY A 8 -15.74 -9.15 7.36
CA GLY A 8 -17.14 -9.46 7.66
C GLY A 8 -18.21 -8.45 7.24
N THR A 9 -17.91 -7.37 6.51
CA THR A 9 -18.96 -6.41 6.10
C THR A 9 -18.76 -5.80 4.70
N ASN A 10 -19.79 -5.90 3.84
CA ASN A 10 -19.87 -5.65 2.39
C ASN A 10 -19.09 -6.64 1.49
N PRO A 11 -19.56 -6.91 0.26
CA PRO A 11 -18.82 -7.75 -0.66
C PRO A 11 -17.53 -7.04 -1.04
N LEU A 12 -16.48 -7.84 -1.23
CA LEU A 12 -15.20 -7.41 -1.75
C LEU A 12 -15.37 -6.47 -2.94
N GLN A 13 -14.64 -5.36 -2.97
CA GLN A 13 -14.62 -4.43 -4.09
C GLN A 13 -13.18 -4.29 -4.58
N VAL A 14 -13.00 -4.40 -5.89
CA VAL A 14 -11.70 -4.33 -6.54
C VAL A 14 -11.75 -3.18 -7.53
N TRP A 15 -10.70 -2.36 -7.54
CA TRP A 15 -10.59 -1.21 -8.43
C TRP A 15 -9.33 -1.26 -9.27
N TRP A 16 -9.44 -0.83 -10.52
CA TRP A 16 -8.29 -0.69 -11.41
C TRP A 16 -8.45 0.50 -12.35
N GLY A 17 -7.31 1.01 -12.79
CA GLY A 17 -7.24 2.01 -13.86
C GLY A 17 -7.33 1.36 -15.24
N THR A 18 -7.96 2.04 -16.18
CA THR A 18 -7.96 1.66 -17.61
C THR A 18 -6.93 2.45 -18.40
N ALA A 19 -6.66 2.04 -19.63
CA ALA A 19 -5.74 2.74 -20.53
C ALA A 19 -6.24 4.15 -20.90
N GLU A 20 -7.55 4.38 -20.86
CA GLU A 20 -8.20 5.67 -21.10
C GLU A 20 -8.18 6.58 -19.86
N GLY A 21 -7.55 6.14 -18.77
CA GLY A 21 -7.50 6.88 -17.52
C GLY A 21 -8.82 6.86 -16.75
N ALA A 22 -9.69 5.89 -17.00
CA ALA A 22 -10.89 5.64 -16.19
C ALA A 22 -10.56 4.77 -14.97
N ILE A 23 -11.44 4.77 -13.98
CA ILE A 23 -11.40 3.81 -12.87
C ILE A 23 -12.61 2.90 -13.00
N GLU A 24 -12.36 1.60 -13.04
CA GLU A 24 -13.41 0.56 -13.04
C GLU A 24 -13.44 -0.17 -11.71
N THR A 25 -14.58 -0.78 -11.42
CA THR A 25 -14.80 -1.57 -10.21
C THR A 25 -15.55 -2.85 -10.51
N VAL A 26 -15.26 -3.89 -9.72
CA VAL A 26 -16.06 -5.11 -9.65
C VAL A 26 -16.34 -5.46 -8.21
N GLN A 27 -17.53 -6.02 -7.97
CA GLN A 27 -17.97 -6.44 -6.64
C GLN A 27 -18.30 -7.94 -6.66
N PRO A 28 -17.29 -8.82 -6.47
CA PRO A 28 -17.53 -10.26 -6.43
C PRO A 28 -18.61 -10.64 -5.40
N PRO A 29 -19.47 -11.62 -5.70
CA PRO A 29 -19.39 -12.54 -6.85
C PRO A 29 -20.01 -12.00 -8.14
N ASN A 30 -20.46 -10.75 -8.21
CA ASN A 30 -20.92 -10.17 -9.46
C ASN A 30 -19.72 -10.02 -10.41
N PRO A 31 -19.68 -10.69 -11.57
CA PRO A 31 -18.46 -10.77 -12.37
C PRO A 31 -18.27 -9.57 -13.30
N GLU A 32 -19.32 -8.77 -13.54
CA GLU A 32 -19.27 -7.70 -14.53
C GLU A 32 -18.60 -6.44 -13.97
N PRO A 33 -17.48 -6.00 -14.55
CA PRO A 33 -16.92 -4.70 -14.29
C PRO A 33 -17.91 -3.58 -14.58
N SER A 34 -17.83 -2.51 -13.82
CA SER A 34 -18.58 -1.29 -14.06
C SER A 34 -17.67 -0.07 -13.97
N LEU A 35 -17.99 0.95 -14.76
CA LEU A 35 -17.32 2.24 -14.68
C LEU A 35 -17.58 2.86 -13.31
N PHE A 36 -16.52 3.18 -12.58
CA PHE A 36 -16.60 3.85 -11.29
C PHE A 36 -16.41 5.37 -11.44
N VAL A 37 -15.33 5.79 -12.10
CA VAL A 37 -15.09 7.19 -12.49
C VAL A 37 -14.69 7.24 -13.96
N GLY A 38 -15.13 8.28 -14.68
CA GLY A 38 -14.95 8.44 -16.12
C GLY A 38 -13.49 8.56 -16.60
N PRO A 39 -13.27 8.58 -17.93
CA PRO A 39 -11.94 8.70 -18.53
C PRO A 39 -11.23 10.01 -18.15
N SER A 40 -9.90 10.04 -18.34
CA SER A 40 -9.04 11.18 -17.99
C SER A 40 -9.03 11.56 -16.50
N THR A 41 -9.44 10.65 -15.60
CA THR A 41 -9.37 10.85 -14.14
C THR A 41 -7.96 10.59 -13.61
N ILE A 42 -7.33 9.55 -14.13
CA ILE A 42 -5.94 9.16 -13.81
C ILE A 42 -5.09 9.18 -15.09
N PRO A 43 -3.74 9.20 -14.98
CA PRO A 43 -2.86 9.11 -16.14
C PRO A 43 -3.11 7.82 -16.94
N ASP A 44 -3.08 7.94 -18.26
CA ASP A 44 -3.07 6.80 -19.20
C ASP A 44 -1.82 5.91 -19.05
N THR A 45 -0.73 6.47 -18.50
CA THR A 45 0.49 5.75 -18.11
C THR A 45 0.36 4.96 -16.81
N GLY A 46 -0.79 5.03 -16.14
CA GLY A 46 -1.08 4.37 -14.87
C GLY A 46 -0.99 5.29 -13.64
N SER A 47 -1.74 4.92 -12.61
CA SER A 47 -1.78 5.59 -11.30
C SER A 47 -1.70 4.57 -10.18
N CYS A 48 -1.09 4.97 -9.07
CA CYS A 48 -1.34 4.33 -7.79
C CYS A 48 -2.79 4.61 -7.36
N LEU A 49 -3.47 3.57 -6.90
CA LEU A 49 -4.75 3.68 -6.23
C LEU A 49 -4.51 3.27 -4.78
N ALA A 50 -5.18 3.91 -3.81
CA ALA A 50 -5.23 3.45 -2.42
C ALA A 50 -6.68 3.44 -1.93
N SER A 51 -7.08 2.38 -1.22
CA SER A 51 -8.44 2.23 -0.71
C SER A 51 -8.42 1.97 0.78
N ILE A 52 -9.32 2.61 1.52
CA ILE A 52 -9.43 2.47 2.97
C ILE A 52 -10.89 2.19 3.33
N SER A 53 -11.14 1.09 4.05
CA SER A 53 -12.46 0.76 4.59
C SER A 53 -12.45 0.98 6.10
N ILE A 54 -13.07 2.06 6.55
CA ILE A 54 -13.15 2.44 7.98
C ILE A 54 -14.27 1.65 8.66
N SER A 55 -15.39 1.50 7.95
CA SER A 55 -16.55 0.73 8.38
C SER A 55 -17.29 0.18 7.15
N TYR A 56 -18.41 -0.50 7.38
CA TYR A 56 -19.30 -0.97 6.32
C TYR A 56 -20.10 0.15 5.64
N THR A 57 -20.13 1.35 6.22
CA THR A 57 -20.77 2.53 5.63
C THR A 57 -19.76 3.56 5.16
N SER A 58 -18.48 3.41 5.54
CA SER A 58 -17.43 4.39 5.26
C SER A 58 -16.25 3.76 4.53
N GLN A 59 -16.10 4.13 3.27
CA GLN A 59 -14.99 3.73 2.42
C GLN A 59 -14.38 4.94 1.74
N GLN A 60 -13.12 4.84 1.37
CA GLN A 60 -12.41 5.88 0.65
C GLN A 60 -11.61 5.23 -0.47
N LEU A 61 -11.63 5.86 -1.64
CA LEU A 61 -10.75 5.53 -2.75
C LEU A 61 -9.97 6.78 -3.12
N TRP A 62 -8.65 6.64 -3.18
CA TRP A 62 -7.70 7.70 -3.49
C TRP A 62 -6.87 7.31 -4.71
N TRP A 63 -6.47 8.30 -5.50
CA TRP A 63 -5.59 8.14 -6.66
C TRP A 63 -4.63 9.32 -6.82
N ILE A 64 -3.59 9.11 -7.61
CA ILE A 64 -2.62 10.15 -7.97
C ILE A 64 -2.95 10.61 -9.40
N THR A 65 -3.22 11.90 -9.55
CA THR A 65 -3.48 12.52 -10.86
C THR A 65 -2.20 12.67 -11.68
N GLU A 66 -2.32 13.03 -12.96
CA GLU A 66 -1.17 13.33 -13.83
C GLU A 66 -0.28 14.47 -13.32
N THR A 67 -0.84 15.36 -12.51
CA THR A 67 -0.11 16.49 -11.92
C THR A 67 0.61 16.11 -10.63
N GLY A 68 0.42 14.90 -10.11
CA GLY A 68 0.88 14.49 -8.78
C GLY A 68 -0.01 14.98 -7.64
N ALA A 69 -1.15 15.63 -7.92
CA ALA A 69 -2.17 15.87 -6.88
C ALA A 69 -2.81 14.54 -6.47
N ILE A 70 -3.12 14.40 -5.18
CA ILE A 70 -3.86 13.25 -4.65
C ILE A 70 -5.34 13.65 -4.53
N ASP A 71 -6.19 12.90 -5.21
CA ASP A 71 -7.64 13.10 -5.23
C ASP A 71 -8.36 11.79 -4.92
N GLY A 72 -9.67 11.84 -4.72
CA GLY A 72 -10.41 10.67 -4.28
C GLY A 72 -11.92 10.77 -4.38
N LEU A 73 -12.58 9.71 -3.93
CA LEU A 73 -13.99 9.70 -3.56
C LEU A 73 -14.13 9.08 -2.17
N ILE A 74 -15.10 9.57 -1.42
CA ILE A 74 -15.50 9.04 -0.12
C ILE A 74 -16.90 8.46 -0.29
N TYR A 75 -17.07 7.22 0.15
CA TYR A 75 -18.36 6.59 0.32
C TYR A 75 -18.82 6.85 1.75
N ASP A 76 -19.87 7.66 1.89
CA ASP A 76 -20.58 7.88 3.14
C ASP A 76 -22.07 8.06 2.83
N ASP A 77 -22.95 7.79 3.80
CA ASP A 77 -24.41 7.88 3.62
C ASP A 77 -24.93 7.19 2.34
N TYR A 78 -24.31 6.05 1.98
CA TYR A 78 -24.62 5.23 0.80
C TYR A 78 -24.34 5.87 -0.56
N ILE A 79 -23.54 6.94 -0.62
CA ILE A 79 -23.23 7.66 -1.85
C ILE A 79 -21.72 7.92 -1.94
N TRP A 80 -21.15 7.78 -3.15
CA TRP A 80 -19.79 8.24 -3.43
C TRP A 80 -19.80 9.73 -3.77
N ALA A 81 -18.98 10.52 -3.08
CA ALA A 81 -18.84 11.96 -3.30
C ALA A 81 -17.37 12.40 -3.26
N PRO A 82 -17.02 13.50 -3.95
CA PRO A 82 -15.70 14.11 -3.81
C PRO A 82 -15.42 14.50 -2.34
N PRO A 83 -14.17 14.32 -1.86
CA PRO A 83 -13.76 14.87 -0.58
C PRO A 83 -13.94 16.40 -0.59
N GLY A 84 -14.27 17.00 0.56
CA GLY A 84 -14.30 18.47 0.67
C GLY A 84 -15.64 19.16 0.47
N THR A 85 -16.76 18.43 0.31
CA THR A 85 -18.08 19.07 0.15
C THR A 85 -18.73 19.56 1.47
N GLY A 86 -18.08 19.31 2.62
CA GLY A 86 -18.51 19.75 3.95
C GLY A 86 -17.49 20.69 4.65
N ALA A 87 -17.93 21.42 5.69
CA ALA A 87 -17.03 22.25 6.47
C ALA A 87 -16.04 21.39 7.29
N GLY A 88 -14.74 21.63 7.15
CA GLY A 88 -13.68 20.81 7.77
C GLY A 88 -13.11 19.71 6.86
N GLU A 89 -13.61 19.58 5.63
CA GLU A 89 -13.27 18.49 4.70
C GLU A 89 -12.19 18.87 3.66
N ALA A 90 -11.55 20.04 3.77
CA ALA A 90 -10.53 20.45 2.81
C ALA A 90 -9.37 19.43 2.78
N ILE A 91 -9.10 18.85 1.61
CA ILE A 91 -7.99 17.92 1.41
C ILE A 91 -6.69 18.69 1.11
N PRO A 92 -5.74 18.77 2.07
CA PRO A 92 -4.57 19.64 1.94
C PRO A 92 -3.53 19.12 0.92
N PHE A 93 -3.74 17.91 0.40
CA PHE A 93 -2.87 17.21 -0.54
C PHE A 93 -3.42 17.11 -1.96
N ASN A 94 -4.59 17.70 -2.25
CA ASN A 94 -5.05 17.88 -3.63
C ASN A 94 -4.40 19.12 -4.25
N VAL A 95 -3.08 19.04 -4.41
CA VAL A 95 -2.24 20.11 -4.95
C VAL A 95 -1.26 19.48 -5.94
N ALA A 96 -1.10 20.11 -7.10
CA ALA A 96 -0.15 19.63 -8.10
C ALA A 96 1.28 19.52 -7.51
N GLY A 97 1.96 18.41 -7.79
CA GLY A 97 3.30 18.11 -7.30
C GLY A 97 3.38 17.53 -5.89
N THR A 98 2.25 17.25 -5.23
CA THR A 98 2.24 16.64 -3.89
C THR A 98 2.87 15.25 -3.86
N ALA A 99 2.57 14.40 -4.84
CA ALA A 99 3.10 13.07 -4.98
C ALA A 99 3.97 12.94 -6.25
N SER A 100 4.94 12.03 -6.20
CA SER A 100 5.66 11.57 -7.39
C SER A 100 4.67 10.96 -8.39
N THR A 101 4.87 11.24 -9.66
CA THR A 101 4.16 10.59 -10.78
C THR A 101 4.99 9.49 -11.44
N THR A 102 6.21 9.26 -10.96
CA THR A 102 7.11 8.23 -11.51
C THR A 102 6.47 6.85 -11.33
N ASN A 103 6.32 6.09 -12.41
CA ASN A 103 5.60 4.81 -12.43
C ASN A 103 4.17 4.88 -11.85
N GLY A 104 3.48 6.00 -12.03
CA GLY A 104 2.14 6.23 -11.48
C GLY A 104 2.13 6.64 -10.00
N GLY A 105 3.30 6.83 -9.40
CA GLY A 105 3.46 7.24 -8.01
C GLY A 105 3.26 6.10 -7.02
N SER A 106 3.23 6.44 -5.73
CA SER A 106 2.94 5.48 -4.68
C SER A 106 2.28 6.10 -3.47
N MET A 107 1.27 5.40 -2.98
CA MET A 107 0.43 5.78 -1.87
C MET A 107 -0.08 4.53 -1.15
N THR A 108 -0.22 4.61 0.17
CA THR A 108 -0.84 3.55 0.97
C THR A 108 -1.61 4.17 2.12
N GLY A 109 -2.69 3.51 2.52
CA GLY A 109 -3.57 3.96 3.60
C GLY A 109 -3.74 2.92 4.68
N LEU A 110 -4.05 3.36 5.91
CA LEU A 110 -4.39 2.50 7.04
C LEU A 110 -5.54 3.11 7.85
N VAL A 111 -6.33 2.24 8.47
CA VAL A 111 -7.26 2.63 9.54
C VAL A 111 -6.45 2.69 10.84
N LEU A 112 -6.60 3.80 11.57
CA LEU A 112 -5.96 4.00 12.86
C LEU A 112 -6.61 3.13 13.94
N GLU A 113 -5.84 2.77 14.96
CA GLU A 113 -6.31 1.92 16.07
C GLU A 113 -7.62 2.44 16.67
N GLY A 114 -8.54 1.52 16.96
CA GLY A 114 -9.86 1.84 17.52
C GLY A 114 -10.84 2.47 16.52
N ASN A 115 -10.55 2.40 15.20
CA ASN A 115 -11.33 3.06 14.15
C ASN A 115 -11.50 4.57 14.38
N THR A 116 -10.47 5.18 14.99
CA THR A 116 -10.46 6.60 15.37
C THR A 116 -10.28 7.54 14.17
N GLY A 117 -9.78 7.01 13.06
CA GLY A 117 -9.50 7.78 11.85
C GLY A 117 -8.74 6.95 10.83
N VAL A 118 -8.18 7.65 9.84
CA VAL A 118 -7.30 7.05 8.83
C VAL A 118 -6.02 7.85 8.68
N ILE A 119 -5.02 7.19 8.11
CA ILE A 119 -3.78 7.82 7.69
C ILE A 119 -3.48 7.43 6.25
N LEU A 120 -3.05 8.41 5.46
CA LEU A 120 -2.61 8.25 4.09
C LEU A 120 -1.15 8.66 4.00
N PHE A 121 -0.32 7.81 3.40
CA PHE A 121 1.09 8.04 3.14
C PHE A 121 1.35 8.08 1.65
N TRP A 122 2.26 8.93 1.20
CA TRP A 122 2.67 8.97 -0.21
C TRP A 122 4.13 9.40 -0.35
N VAL A 123 4.70 9.07 -1.51
CA VAL A 123 6.07 9.47 -1.87
C VAL A 123 6.02 10.76 -2.67
N ASP A 124 6.77 11.77 -2.25
CA ASP A 124 6.92 13.01 -3.01
C ASP A 124 7.91 12.83 -4.19
N PRO A 125 8.00 13.79 -5.13
CA PRO A 125 8.94 13.71 -6.26
C PRO A 125 10.43 13.63 -5.86
N ASN A 126 10.78 14.02 -4.64
CA ASN A 126 12.15 14.03 -4.12
C ASN A 126 12.47 12.80 -3.24
N GLY A 127 11.53 11.86 -3.09
CA GLY A 127 11.71 10.66 -2.27
C GLY A 127 11.54 10.88 -0.77
N ALA A 128 10.97 12.01 -0.33
CA ALA A 128 10.40 12.12 1.00
C ALA A 128 9.10 11.31 1.08
N ILE A 129 8.74 10.86 2.27
CA ILE A 129 7.42 10.27 2.50
C ILE A 129 6.65 11.20 3.41
N ALA A 130 5.58 11.75 2.86
CA ALA A 130 4.65 12.60 3.58
C ALA A 130 3.42 11.80 3.99
N TYR A 131 2.66 12.37 4.92
CA TYR A 131 1.40 11.81 5.34
C TYR A 131 0.39 12.89 5.71
N SER A 132 -0.87 12.50 5.75
CA SER A 132 -1.95 13.24 6.39
C SER A 132 -2.86 12.26 7.11
N ARG A 133 -3.50 12.72 8.18
CA ARG A 133 -4.46 11.95 8.97
C ARG A 133 -5.84 12.55 8.83
N TRP A 134 -6.86 11.72 8.84
CA TRP A 134 -8.25 12.15 8.91
C TRP A 134 -8.87 11.63 10.20
N PHE A 135 -9.60 12.50 10.89
CA PHE A 135 -10.42 12.16 12.05
C PHE A 135 -11.84 12.66 11.80
N ALA A 136 -12.85 11.91 12.23
CA ALA A 136 -14.25 12.29 12.04
C ALA A 136 -14.61 13.65 12.68
N THR A 137 -13.89 14.07 13.71
CA THR A 137 -14.14 15.32 14.44
C THR A 137 -13.47 16.55 13.83
N SER A 138 -12.41 16.37 13.03
CA SER A 138 -11.55 17.46 12.57
C SER A 138 -11.13 17.36 11.10
N GLY A 139 -11.61 16.34 10.38
CA GLY A 139 -11.32 16.11 8.98
C GLY A 139 -9.85 15.79 8.71
N TRP A 140 -9.40 16.06 7.49
CA TRP A 140 -7.99 15.91 7.10
C TRP A 140 -7.12 16.96 7.79
N GLN A 141 -6.05 16.49 8.42
CA GLN A 141 -5.06 17.31 9.10
C GLN A 141 -4.01 17.81 8.11
N ALA A 142 -3.25 18.83 8.51
CA ALA A 142 -2.13 19.34 7.72
C ALA A 142 -1.17 18.22 7.28
N VAL A 143 -0.60 18.39 6.08
CA VAL A 143 0.43 17.50 5.56
C VAL A 143 1.71 17.66 6.37
N LEU A 144 2.31 16.53 6.74
CA LEU A 144 3.53 16.47 7.53
C LEU A 144 4.47 15.40 6.97
N ASP A 145 5.74 15.50 7.30
CA ASP A 145 6.75 14.54 6.85
C ASP A 145 6.80 13.33 7.79
N ALA A 146 6.66 12.13 7.23
CA ALA A 146 6.91 10.89 7.94
C ALA A 146 8.39 10.51 7.85
N LEU A 147 9.01 10.66 6.67
CA LEU A 147 10.41 10.31 6.38
C LEU A 147 11.08 11.30 5.43
N PRO A 148 12.37 11.63 5.66
CA PRO A 148 13.00 12.78 5.02
C PRO A 148 13.28 12.53 3.53
N GLN A 149 13.55 13.62 2.82
CA GLN A 149 13.95 13.58 1.40
C GLN A 149 15.07 12.57 1.15
N GLY A 150 14.95 11.84 0.03
CA GLY A 150 15.92 10.83 -0.40
C GLY A 150 15.82 9.49 0.34
N THR A 151 14.89 9.33 1.28
CA THR A 151 14.65 8.04 1.94
C THR A 151 14.14 7.00 0.94
N ALA A 152 13.14 7.38 0.15
CA ALA A 152 12.49 6.52 -0.83
C ALA A 152 12.95 6.85 -2.25
N SER A 153 12.98 5.83 -3.11
CA SER A 153 12.96 6.04 -4.56
C SER A 153 11.63 6.69 -4.95
N ALA A 154 11.65 7.70 -5.84
CA ALA A 154 10.42 8.29 -6.39
C ALA A 154 9.55 7.26 -7.14
N ALA A 155 10.11 6.11 -7.53
CA ALA A 155 9.44 5.00 -8.19
C ALA A 155 9.02 3.86 -7.23
N THR A 156 9.34 3.95 -5.94
CA THR A 156 9.07 2.86 -4.98
C THR A 156 7.59 2.55 -4.91
N GLN A 157 7.24 1.33 -4.51
CA GLN A 157 5.95 1.07 -3.90
C GLN A 157 6.06 1.24 -2.37
N LEU A 158 5.03 1.81 -1.76
CA LEU A 158 4.86 1.86 -0.32
C LEU A 158 4.06 0.65 0.15
N SER A 159 4.41 0.15 1.33
CA SER A 159 3.59 -0.83 2.03
C SER A 159 3.51 -0.43 3.49
N ALA A 160 2.31 -0.44 4.05
CA ALA A 160 2.08 -0.10 5.44
C ALA A 160 1.15 -1.12 6.10
N LEU A 161 1.32 -1.30 7.40
CA LEU A 161 0.45 -2.13 8.24
C LEU A 161 0.54 -1.70 9.71
N SER A 162 -0.46 -2.10 10.48
CA SER A 162 -0.47 -1.94 11.94
C SER A 162 -0.22 -3.28 12.62
N VAL A 163 0.66 -3.31 13.61
CA VAL A 163 0.92 -4.47 14.48
C VAL A 163 0.93 -4.01 15.93
N GLY A 164 -0.06 -4.44 16.71
CA GLY A 164 -0.34 -3.85 18.01
C GLY A 164 -0.71 -2.37 17.86
N SER A 165 -0.19 -1.52 18.74
CA SER A 165 -0.40 -0.06 18.67
C SER A 165 0.63 0.66 17.77
N SER A 166 1.44 -0.09 17.01
CA SER A 166 2.48 0.48 16.15
C SER A 166 2.08 0.42 14.68
N VAL A 167 2.37 1.50 13.97
CA VAL A 167 2.27 1.58 12.50
C VAL A 167 3.66 1.39 11.94
N TYR A 168 3.77 0.52 10.94
CA TYR A 168 5.00 0.27 10.20
C TYR A 168 4.81 0.67 8.74
N LEU A 169 5.83 1.31 8.19
CA LEU A 169 5.89 1.77 6.81
C LEU A 169 7.18 1.25 6.17
N PHE A 170 7.06 0.74 4.95
CA PHE A 170 8.17 0.20 4.19
C PHE A 170 8.26 0.84 2.80
N CYS A 171 9.49 1.04 2.35
CA CYS A 171 9.80 1.52 1.01
C CYS A 171 11.14 0.94 0.53
N VAL A 172 11.45 1.17 -0.75
CA VAL A 172 12.75 0.91 -1.36
C VAL A 172 13.45 2.24 -1.60
N SER A 173 14.69 2.36 -1.14
CA SER A 173 15.52 3.54 -1.36
C SER A 173 15.98 3.66 -2.82
N PRO A 174 16.49 4.81 -3.25
CA PRO A 174 17.09 4.96 -4.58
C PRO A 174 18.24 3.97 -4.86
N SER A 175 18.93 3.52 -3.80
CA SER A 175 20.03 2.55 -3.90
C SER A 175 19.59 1.10 -3.86
N GLY A 176 18.28 0.81 -3.79
CA GLY A 176 17.75 -0.56 -3.73
C GLY A 176 17.79 -1.20 -2.33
N ALA A 177 17.96 -0.41 -1.27
CA ALA A 177 17.83 -0.89 0.10
C ALA A 177 16.35 -0.89 0.51
N VAL A 178 15.90 -1.93 1.22
CA VAL A 178 14.58 -1.92 1.85
C VAL A 178 14.67 -1.17 3.18
N VAL A 179 13.88 -0.11 3.32
CA VAL A 179 13.85 0.75 4.50
C VAL A 179 12.53 0.53 5.22
N GLY A 180 12.59 0.34 6.53
CA GLY A 180 11.43 0.30 7.40
C GLY A 180 11.42 1.50 8.33
N ALA A 181 10.24 1.93 8.74
CA ALA A 181 10.07 2.94 9.76
C ALA A 181 8.80 2.71 10.57
N SER A 182 8.76 3.24 11.79
CA SER A 182 7.60 3.07 12.65
C SER A 182 7.27 4.27 13.53
N TRP A 183 5.98 4.31 13.92
CA TRP A 183 5.48 5.04 15.06
C TRP A 183 4.81 4.10 16.04
N THR A 184 4.78 4.50 17.30
CA THR A 184 3.91 3.91 18.32
C THR A 184 2.78 4.88 18.65
N ASN A 185 1.56 4.37 18.83
CA ASN A 185 0.36 5.15 19.18
C ASN A 185 0.00 6.22 18.13
N ALA A 186 -0.02 5.82 16.85
CA ALA A 186 -0.35 6.71 15.71
C ALA A 186 -1.81 7.25 15.74
N SER A 187 -2.67 6.65 16.55
CA SER A 187 -4.06 7.08 16.80
C SER A 187 -4.17 8.30 17.72
N SER A 188 -3.07 8.77 18.32
CA SER A 188 -3.13 9.95 19.20
C SER A 188 -3.38 11.24 18.41
N ASP A 189 -4.26 12.10 18.92
CA ASP A 189 -4.62 13.40 18.30
C ASP A 189 -3.44 14.39 18.20
N GLY A 190 -2.31 14.06 18.82
CA GLY A 190 -1.08 14.85 18.76
C GLY A 190 -0.36 14.72 17.42
N ASN A 191 0.54 15.67 17.12
CA ASN A 191 1.39 15.59 15.95
C ASN A 191 2.35 14.39 16.03
N LEU A 192 2.29 13.49 15.04
CA LEU A 192 3.26 12.41 14.88
C LEU A 192 4.48 13.04 14.19
N GLY A 193 5.56 13.27 14.93
CA GLY A 193 6.81 13.73 14.31
C GLY A 193 7.37 12.69 13.34
N TRP A 194 8.65 12.79 12.99
CA TRP A 194 9.32 11.80 12.13
C TRP A 194 9.15 10.36 12.62
N MET A 195 8.98 9.41 11.68
CA MET A 195 9.04 7.99 12.00
C MET A 195 10.45 7.58 12.40
N SER A 196 10.56 6.62 13.31
CA SER A 196 11.84 6.01 13.67
C SER A 196 12.24 5.00 12.59
N GLN A 197 13.26 5.35 11.80
CA GLN A 197 13.79 4.48 10.74
C GLN A 197 14.57 3.30 11.31
N PHE A 198 14.49 2.16 10.62
CA PHE A 198 15.32 0.99 10.84
C PHE A 198 15.62 0.29 9.50
N THR A 199 16.76 -0.39 9.45
CA THR A 199 17.15 -1.14 8.25
C THR A 199 16.39 -2.46 8.21
N VAL A 200 15.77 -2.77 7.07
CA VAL A 200 15.30 -4.12 6.80
C VAL A 200 16.48 -4.92 6.23
N PRO A 201 16.86 -6.04 6.86
CA PRO A 201 17.89 -6.89 6.28
C PRO A 201 17.51 -7.30 4.86
N SER A 202 18.33 -6.88 3.92
CA SER A 202 18.20 -7.17 2.50
C SER A 202 19.59 -7.21 1.91
N SER A 203 19.79 -7.96 0.83
CA SER A 203 21.06 -7.95 0.10
C SER A 203 21.32 -6.64 -0.66
N GLY A 204 20.49 -5.60 -0.46
CA GLY A 204 20.56 -4.35 -1.23
C GLY A 204 20.19 -4.54 -2.71
N THR A 205 19.37 -5.56 -3.00
CA THR A 205 19.04 -6.02 -4.36
C THR A 205 17.65 -5.60 -4.81
N ALA A 206 16.88 -4.90 -3.97
CA ALA A 206 15.51 -4.51 -4.31
C ALA A 206 15.52 -3.56 -5.52
N ALA A 207 14.63 -3.82 -6.48
CA ALA A 207 14.45 -2.91 -7.60
C ALA A 207 13.73 -1.65 -7.10
N PRO A 208 14.25 -0.43 -7.32
CA PRO A 208 13.62 0.81 -6.84
C PRO A 208 12.20 1.08 -7.37
N GLY A 209 11.79 0.39 -8.44
CA GLY A 209 10.41 0.40 -8.97
C GLY A 209 9.75 -0.98 -8.97
N GLY A 210 10.30 -1.93 -8.21
CA GLY A 210 9.76 -3.27 -8.07
C GLY A 210 8.57 -3.32 -7.11
N GLY A 211 7.90 -4.49 -7.07
CA GLY A 211 6.84 -4.72 -6.10
C GLY A 211 7.39 -4.76 -4.67
N LEU A 212 6.64 -4.19 -3.73
CA LEU A 212 6.89 -4.24 -2.29
C LEU A 212 5.56 -4.55 -1.59
N ALA A 213 5.57 -5.49 -0.66
CA ALA A 213 4.43 -5.81 0.18
C ALA A 213 4.88 -6.19 1.59
N SER A 214 4.01 -5.95 2.56
CA SER A 214 4.23 -6.34 3.96
C SER A 214 2.96 -6.89 4.57
N PHE A 215 3.09 -7.88 5.43
CA PHE A 215 1.97 -8.46 6.17
C PHE A 215 2.41 -8.94 7.54
N SER A 216 1.48 -8.91 8.49
CA SER A 216 1.70 -9.46 9.82
C SER A 216 1.68 -10.98 9.75
N VAL A 217 2.74 -11.62 10.21
CA VAL A 217 2.81 -13.09 10.38
C VAL A 217 2.26 -13.47 11.75
N SER A 218 2.57 -12.65 12.75
CA SER A 218 2.04 -12.75 14.12
C SER A 218 1.96 -11.36 14.74
N THR A 219 1.45 -11.28 15.98
CA THR A 219 1.36 -10.01 16.74
C THR A 219 2.71 -9.35 17.03
N LYS A 220 3.82 -9.99 16.69
CA LYS A 220 5.19 -9.46 16.89
C LYS A 220 6.07 -9.62 15.65
N GLU A 221 5.54 -10.08 14.54
CA GLU A 221 6.32 -10.47 13.37
C GLU A 221 5.70 -9.92 12.10
N ILE A 222 6.53 -9.29 11.29
CA ILE A 222 6.17 -8.71 9.99
C ILE A 222 7.03 -9.37 8.93
N ALA A 223 6.41 -9.90 7.89
CA ALA A 223 7.11 -10.26 6.67
C ALA A 223 7.10 -9.06 5.72
N VAL A 224 8.25 -8.76 5.13
CA VAL A 224 8.40 -7.78 4.05
C VAL A 224 8.93 -8.52 2.84
N VAL A 225 8.25 -8.37 1.71
CA VAL A 225 8.54 -9.07 0.45
C VAL A 225 8.78 -8.05 -0.65
N TRP A 226 9.83 -8.23 -1.44
CA TRP A 226 10.16 -7.32 -2.54
C TRP A 226 10.60 -8.06 -3.80
N THR A 227 10.51 -7.35 -4.92
CA THR A 227 11.08 -7.78 -6.20
C THR A 227 12.51 -7.25 -6.37
N THR A 228 13.44 -8.09 -6.78
CA THR A 228 14.83 -7.68 -7.07
C THR A 228 14.98 -7.16 -8.49
N ALA A 229 16.11 -6.48 -8.78
CA ALA A 229 16.45 -6.06 -10.14
C ALA A 229 16.54 -7.21 -11.15
N GLN A 230 16.79 -8.45 -10.68
CA GLN A 230 16.83 -9.66 -11.50
C GLN A 230 15.46 -10.36 -11.59
N ASN A 231 14.37 -9.70 -11.16
CA ASN A 231 13.01 -10.25 -11.11
C ASN A 231 12.87 -11.50 -10.23
N ASN A 232 13.70 -11.61 -9.18
CA ASN A 232 13.49 -12.56 -8.09
C ASN A 232 12.54 -11.95 -7.05
N ILE A 233 11.98 -12.79 -6.20
CA ILE A 233 11.24 -12.38 -5.01
C ILE A 233 12.10 -12.71 -3.79
N GLU A 234 12.32 -11.74 -2.93
CA GLU A 234 13.02 -11.90 -1.66
C GLU A 234 12.11 -11.48 -0.51
N MET A 235 12.42 -11.94 0.70
CA MET A 235 11.65 -11.67 1.91
C MET A 235 12.58 -11.45 3.10
N SER A 236 12.12 -10.67 4.08
CA SER A 236 12.73 -10.57 5.41
C SER A 236 11.65 -10.62 6.49
N LEU A 237 12.00 -11.17 7.65
CA LEU A 237 11.15 -11.23 8.83
C LEU A 237 11.67 -10.26 9.89
N ILE A 238 10.78 -9.41 10.36
CA ILE A 238 11.08 -8.34 11.30
C ILE A 238 10.33 -8.61 12.59
N TYR A 239 11.07 -8.73 13.70
CA TYR A 239 10.51 -9.00 15.01
C TYR A 239 10.46 -7.75 15.88
N GLY A 240 9.31 -7.53 16.51
CA GLY A 240 9.12 -6.51 17.54
C GLY A 240 10.02 -6.80 18.74
N VAL A 241 11.10 -6.02 18.84
CA VAL A 241 12.19 -6.06 19.82
C VAL A 241 13.33 -7.07 19.48
N LEU A 242 14.31 -6.56 18.73
CA LEU A 242 15.75 -6.90 18.76
C LEU A 242 16.30 -8.23 18.20
N HIS A 243 15.56 -9.03 17.44
CA HIS A 243 16.19 -10.17 16.76
C HIS A 243 15.76 -10.25 15.29
N MET A 244 16.69 -9.98 14.38
CA MET A 244 16.49 -10.11 12.93
C MET A 244 16.94 -11.48 12.49
N VAL A 245 16.12 -12.20 11.71
CA VAL A 245 16.49 -13.48 11.10
C VAL A 245 16.22 -13.39 9.60
N ASP A 246 17.28 -13.45 8.81
CA ASP A 246 17.20 -13.36 7.35
C ASP A 246 16.81 -14.70 6.74
N TRP A 247 15.84 -14.69 5.82
CA TRP A 247 15.51 -15.86 5.01
C TRP A 247 15.44 -15.46 3.54
N THR A 248 16.40 -15.94 2.73
CA THR A 248 16.33 -15.79 1.28
C THR A 248 15.48 -16.90 0.67
N VAL A 249 14.29 -16.57 0.14
CA VAL A 249 13.56 -17.48 -0.76
C VAL A 249 14.17 -17.37 -2.15
N LYS A 250 14.91 -18.38 -2.60
CA LYS A 250 15.36 -18.46 -4.00
C LYS A 250 14.33 -19.24 -4.81
N ARG A 251 13.93 -18.70 -5.96
CA ARG A 251 13.07 -19.41 -6.92
C ARG A 251 13.78 -20.67 -7.42
N SER A 252 13.16 -21.84 -7.34
CA SER A 252 13.61 -23.01 -8.11
C SER A 252 13.27 -22.79 -9.58
N GLN A 253 14.28 -22.78 -10.45
CA GLN A 253 14.04 -23.04 -11.87
C GLN A 253 13.58 -24.50 -12.00
N GLU A 254 12.42 -24.74 -12.59
CA GLU A 254 12.07 -26.08 -13.05
C GLU A 254 12.97 -26.43 -14.23
N ASP A 255 13.92 -27.34 -14.00
CA ASP A 255 14.71 -27.96 -15.06
C ASP A 255 13.80 -28.90 -15.86
N GLU A 256 13.62 -28.60 -17.15
CA GLU A 256 13.15 -29.57 -18.13
C GLU A 256 14.17 -30.70 -18.27
N ARG A 257 14.02 -31.78 -17.48
CA ARG A 257 14.21 -33.19 -17.89
C ARG A 257 14.24 -34.15 -16.68
N GLY A 258 13.40 -35.18 -16.75
CA GLY A 258 13.72 -36.49 -16.18
C GLY A 258 12.93 -36.90 -14.94
N SER A 259 12.02 -37.85 -15.15
CA SER A 259 11.33 -38.68 -14.16
C SER A 259 12.18 -39.11 -12.96
N HIS A 260 11.66 -39.03 -11.74
CA HIS A 260 11.64 -40.13 -10.74
C HIS A 260 10.79 -39.77 -9.51
N GLN A 261 10.21 -40.80 -8.89
CA GLN A 261 9.16 -40.80 -7.87
C GLN A 261 9.47 -40.00 -6.59
N ALA A 262 8.43 -39.36 -6.05
CA ALA A 262 8.42 -38.70 -4.75
C ALA A 262 8.40 -39.69 -3.57
N PRO A 263 9.11 -39.40 -2.46
CA PRO A 263 8.73 -39.87 -1.14
C PRO A 263 7.76 -38.88 -0.47
N SER A 264 6.72 -39.45 0.12
CA SER A 264 5.63 -38.83 0.87
C SER A 264 6.08 -38.00 2.07
N ASN A 265 5.32 -36.94 2.34
CA ASN A 265 5.28 -36.07 3.54
C ASN A 265 6.21 -34.85 3.52
N ILE A 266 5.79 -33.82 2.79
CA ILE A 266 5.69 -32.41 3.21
C ILE A 266 4.65 -31.79 2.26
N ASN A 267 3.75 -30.95 2.76
CA ASN A 267 2.70 -30.29 1.98
C ASN A 267 3.21 -28.89 1.59
N PRO A 268 3.67 -28.63 0.34
CA PRO A 268 4.02 -27.28 -0.08
C PRO A 268 2.84 -26.72 -0.87
N ARG A 269 2.10 -25.78 -0.29
CA ARG A 269 1.21 -24.90 -1.05
C ARG A 269 1.76 -23.47 -0.96
N LEU A 270 2.73 -23.17 -1.83
CA LEU A 270 3.07 -21.81 -2.22
C LEU A 270 3.06 -21.81 -3.75
N ALA A 271 1.91 -21.45 -4.32
CA ALA A 271 1.77 -21.27 -5.75
C ALA A 271 2.25 -19.86 -6.11
N CYS A 272 3.22 -19.81 -7.02
CA CYS A 272 3.68 -18.61 -7.71
C CYS A 272 2.55 -18.04 -8.58
N ILE A 273 2.26 -16.75 -8.49
CA ILE A 273 1.34 -16.08 -9.40
C ILE A 273 2.13 -15.06 -10.24
N ARG A 274 2.24 -15.34 -11.54
CA ARG A 274 2.45 -14.37 -12.60
C ARG A 274 1.15 -14.29 -13.39
N GLY A 275 0.65 -13.08 -13.59
CA GLY A 275 -0.51 -12.81 -14.45
C GLY A 275 -1.85 -12.81 -13.72
N PRO A 276 -2.86 -12.13 -14.30
CA PRO A 276 -4.11 -11.81 -13.62
C PRO A 276 -4.88 -13.10 -13.36
N TRP A 277 -5.78 -13.09 -12.37
CA TRP A 277 -6.60 -14.22 -11.94
C TRP A 277 -5.87 -15.24 -11.05
N ALA A 278 -5.88 -15.01 -9.73
CA ALA A 278 -6.13 -16.06 -8.74
C ALA A 278 -6.26 -15.46 -7.33
N TRP A 279 -7.43 -15.70 -6.73
CA TRP A 279 -7.80 -15.40 -5.35
C TRP A 279 -7.09 -16.34 -4.35
N PHE A 280 -6.84 -15.85 -3.14
CA PHE A 280 -6.75 -16.68 -1.94
C PHE A 280 -7.81 -16.19 -0.93
N LEU A 281 -8.60 -17.15 -0.43
CA LEU A 281 -9.60 -17.02 0.64
C LEU A 281 -8.95 -16.70 1.99
#